data_AF-A0A2V5U4V5-F1
#
_entry.id   AF-A0A2V5U4V5-F1
#
_cell.length_a   1.000
_cell.length_b   1.000
_cell.length_c   1.000
_cell.angle_alpha   90.00
_cell.angle_beta   90.00
_cell.angle_gamma   90.00
#
_symmetry.space_group_name_H-M   'P 1'
#
loop_
_entity.id
_entity.type
_entity.pdbx_description
1 polymer ?
#
loop_
_entity_poly.entity_id
_entity_poly.type
_entity_poly.pdbx_seq_one_letter_code
_entity_poly.pdbx_strand_id
1 'polypeptide(L)'
;MDLWFAAWGSCLRDGDLFHRLASDKIDMFESFNEAAWKNAVKLGPFKRDFSAEGFCAMTEFVSWSFDSARLLIELRGGEDKRDMHEGYIYFNTRTKKFEVTDYLRKLNKTKANVLACAEPVDPLPSEAELKTRFDTLDRRLNTRYAEVLGKTDRERVANVREAQRNWIKHRDEGAKFYVSLFPAAEKELRRLQFLCDVTAARIDTQPDEAWEL
;
A
#
# COMPACT_ATOMS: atom_id res chain seq x y z
N MET A 1 13.36 -15.73 -8.11
CA MET A 1 12.85 -14.38 -7.83
C MET A 1 11.35 -14.50 -7.97
N ASP A 2 10.66 -14.71 -6.84
CA ASP A 2 9.23 -15.01 -6.81
C ASP A 2 8.47 -13.73 -7.10
N LEU A 3 8.09 -13.54 -8.36
CA LEU A 3 7.44 -12.33 -8.82
C LEU A 3 5.94 -12.55 -8.76
N TRP A 4 5.32 -11.93 -7.76
CA TRP A 4 3.87 -11.81 -7.67
C TRP A 4 3.43 -10.56 -8.42
N PHE A 5 2.45 -10.72 -9.31
CA PHE A 5 1.86 -9.64 -10.09
C PHE A 5 0.41 -9.47 -9.70
N ALA A 6 -0.03 -8.22 -9.67
CA ALA A 6 -1.33 -7.83 -9.22
C ALA A 6 -1.95 -7.00 -10.35
N ALA A 7 -3.04 -7.46 -10.96
CA ALA A 7 -3.65 -6.83 -12.13
C ALA A 7 -5.03 -6.26 -11.79
N TRP A 8 -5.37 -5.15 -12.44
CA TRP A 8 -6.62 -4.44 -12.26
C TRP A 8 -7.62 -4.77 -13.37
N GLY A 9 -8.84 -5.13 -13.00
CA GLY A 9 -10.02 -5.06 -13.88
C GLY A 9 -10.58 -3.63 -13.96
N SER A 10 -11.45 -3.40 -14.95
CA SER A 10 -12.16 -2.12 -15.11
C SER A 10 -12.84 -1.68 -13.80
N CYS A 11 -12.68 -0.40 -13.43
CA CYS A 11 -13.17 0.19 -12.18
C CYS A 11 -12.57 -0.38 -10.87
N LEU A 12 -11.39 -1.01 -10.90
CA LEU A 12 -10.73 -1.60 -9.72
C LEU A 12 -11.58 -2.68 -9.02
N ARG A 13 -12.59 -3.22 -9.73
CA ARG A 13 -13.55 -4.19 -9.20
C ARG A 13 -12.93 -5.57 -9.02
N ASP A 14 -11.98 -5.93 -9.87
CA ASP A 14 -11.35 -7.24 -9.90
C ASP A 14 -9.84 -7.07 -9.71
N GLY A 15 -9.33 -7.52 -8.56
CA GLY A 15 -7.90 -7.63 -8.29
C GLY A 15 -7.47 -9.09 -8.38
N ASP A 16 -6.72 -9.44 -9.42
CA ASP A 16 -6.18 -10.79 -9.59
C ASP A 16 -4.72 -10.84 -9.15
N LEU A 17 -4.39 -11.86 -8.35
CA LEU A 17 -3.04 -12.11 -7.88
C LEU A 17 -2.44 -13.31 -8.60
N PHE A 18 -1.33 -13.09 -9.29
CA PHE A 18 -0.60 -14.09 -10.05
C PHE A 18 0.76 -14.35 -9.41
N HIS A 19 1.15 -15.61 -9.33
CA HIS A 19 2.50 -16.04 -8.98
C HIS A 19 3.22 -16.48 -10.26
N ARG A 20 4.30 -15.80 -10.63
CA ARG A 20 5.12 -16.24 -11.76
C ARG A 20 6.03 -17.39 -11.34
N LEU A 21 5.69 -18.61 -11.79
CA LEU A 21 6.47 -19.83 -11.55
C LEU A 21 7.66 -19.98 -12.52
N ALA A 22 7.50 -19.52 -13.76
CA ALA A 22 8.54 -19.51 -14.79
C ALA A 22 8.31 -18.36 -15.77
N SER A 23 9.17 -18.21 -16.79
CA SER A 23 9.02 -17.13 -17.77
C SER A 23 7.67 -17.14 -18.50
N ASP A 24 7.11 -18.34 -18.69
CA ASP A 24 5.89 -18.68 -19.45
C ASP A 24 4.80 -19.33 -18.59
N LYS A 25 5.03 -19.49 -17.27
CA LYS A 25 4.10 -20.17 -16.36
C LYS A 25 3.70 -19.28 -15.20
N ILE A 26 2.40 -19.11 -15.03
CA ILE A 26 1.79 -18.41 -13.91
C ILE A 26 0.88 -19.38 -13.14
N ASP A 27 0.85 -19.22 -11.81
CA ASP A 27 -0.13 -19.81 -10.91
C ASP A 27 -1.06 -18.69 -10.46
N MET A 28 -2.35 -18.81 -10.73
CA MET A 28 -3.32 -17.78 -10.40
C MET A 28 -3.97 -18.12 -9.07
N PHE A 29 -4.08 -17.14 -8.19
CA PHE A 29 -4.90 -17.31 -7.01
C PHE A 29 -6.37 -17.15 -7.41
N GLU A 30 -7.05 -18.26 -7.71
CA GLU A 30 -8.46 -18.25 -8.09
C GLU A 30 -9.31 -17.51 -7.05
N SER A 31 -10.21 -16.66 -7.54
CA SER A 31 -11.13 -15.86 -6.71
C SER A 31 -10.44 -15.02 -5.64
N PHE A 32 -9.24 -14.50 -5.90
CA PHE A 32 -8.50 -13.68 -4.94
C PHE A 32 -9.33 -12.51 -4.40
N ASN A 33 -10.01 -11.78 -5.28
CA ASN A 33 -10.83 -10.63 -4.92
C ASN A 33 -12.00 -11.01 -3.98
N GLU A 34 -12.72 -12.08 -4.31
CA GLU A 34 -13.80 -12.62 -3.45
C GLU A 34 -13.24 -13.04 -2.08
N ALA A 35 -12.09 -13.73 -2.08
CA ALA A 35 -11.43 -14.15 -0.86
C ALA A 35 -10.96 -12.95 -0.02
N ALA A 36 -10.46 -11.88 -0.64
CA ALA A 36 -10.03 -10.66 0.04
C ALA A 36 -11.21 -10.00 0.77
N TRP A 37 -12.33 -9.76 0.07
CA TRP A 37 -13.53 -9.17 0.65
C TRP A 37 -14.12 -10.02 1.79
N LYS A 38 -14.28 -11.32 1.56
CA LYS A 38 -14.76 -12.26 2.58
C LYS A 38 -13.88 -12.27 3.84
N ASN A 39 -12.55 -12.25 3.66
CA ASN A 39 -11.63 -12.21 4.79
C ASN A 39 -11.60 -10.84 5.47
N ALA A 40 -11.81 -9.74 4.76
CA ALA A 40 -11.93 -8.42 5.35
C ALA A 40 -13.15 -8.30 6.27
N VAL A 41 -14.25 -8.98 5.96
CA VAL A 41 -15.39 -9.10 6.88
C VAL A 41 -15.02 -9.99 8.07
N LYS A 42 -14.46 -11.18 7.80
CA LYS A 42 -14.10 -12.16 8.84
C LYS A 42 -13.09 -11.62 9.86
N LEU A 43 -12.10 -10.84 9.39
CA LEU A 43 -10.99 -10.33 10.21
C LEU A 43 -11.32 -8.99 10.89
N GLY A 44 -12.44 -8.36 10.50
CA GLY A 44 -12.98 -7.16 11.15
C GLY A 44 -12.73 -5.78 10.51
N PRO A 45 -11.90 -5.59 9.45
CA PRO A 45 -11.85 -4.31 8.73
C PRO A 45 -13.20 -3.86 8.18
N PHE A 46 -14.05 -4.79 7.74
CA PHE A 46 -15.39 -4.53 7.23
C PHE A 46 -16.46 -5.28 8.04
N LYS A 47 -17.70 -4.77 8.02
CA LYS A 47 -18.86 -5.44 8.62
C LYS A 47 -19.69 -6.23 7.61
N ARG A 48 -19.56 -5.90 6.33
CA ARG A 48 -20.36 -6.39 5.20
C ARG A 48 -19.45 -6.58 4.00
N ASP A 49 -19.82 -7.53 3.16
CA ASP A 49 -19.11 -7.80 1.92
C ASP A 49 -19.76 -6.98 0.81
N PHE A 50 -19.30 -5.74 0.63
CA PHE A 50 -19.87 -4.83 -0.36
C PHE A 50 -19.73 -5.37 -1.80
N SER A 51 -18.73 -6.20 -2.07
CA SER A 51 -18.52 -6.82 -3.38
C SER A 51 -19.59 -7.88 -3.66
N ALA A 52 -19.79 -8.82 -2.74
CA ALA A 52 -20.80 -9.87 -2.87
C ALA A 52 -22.24 -9.32 -2.89
N GLU A 53 -22.48 -8.17 -2.26
CA GLU A 53 -23.79 -7.51 -2.21
C GLU A 53 -24.07 -6.63 -3.44
N GLY A 54 -23.13 -6.51 -4.39
CA GLY A 54 -23.31 -5.76 -5.64
C GLY A 54 -23.17 -4.25 -5.52
N PHE A 55 -22.62 -3.75 -4.39
CA PHE A 55 -22.39 -2.33 -4.15
C PHE A 55 -21.08 -1.83 -4.82
N CYS A 56 -20.72 -0.57 -4.56
CA CYS A 56 -19.40 -0.09 -4.96
C CYS A 56 -18.35 -0.76 -4.08
N ALA A 57 -17.48 -1.56 -4.70
CA ALA A 57 -16.41 -2.27 -4.05
C ALA A 57 -15.18 -2.20 -4.95
N MET A 58 -14.05 -1.78 -4.39
CA MET A 58 -12.77 -1.64 -5.07
C MET A 58 -11.67 -2.30 -4.24
N THR A 59 -10.74 -2.93 -4.93
CA THR A 59 -9.58 -3.60 -4.33
C THR A 59 -8.32 -3.00 -4.92
N GLU A 60 -7.46 -2.46 -4.08
CA GLU A 60 -6.22 -1.76 -4.44
C GLU A 60 -5.01 -2.44 -3.81
N PHE A 61 -3.97 -2.64 -4.62
CA PHE A 61 -2.70 -3.21 -4.18
C PHE A 61 -1.74 -2.09 -3.78
N VAL A 62 -1.58 -1.88 -2.48
CA VAL A 62 -0.91 -0.69 -1.94
C VAL A 62 0.61 -0.83 -1.99
N SER A 63 1.14 -1.92 -1.44
CA SER A 63 2.59 -2.15 -1.37
C SER A 63 2.95 -3.59 -1.01
N TRP A 64 4.17 -3.98 -1.38
CA TRP A 64 4.81 -5.21 -0.92
C TRP A 64 5.68 -4.94 0.30
N SER A 65 5.71 -5.87 1.26
CA SER A 65 6.71 -5.85 2.32
C SER A 65 8.09 -6.10 1.74
N PHE A 66 9.14 -5.59 2.40
CA PHE A 66 10.50 -5.68 1.85
C PHE A 66 10.99 -7.12 1.65
N ASP A 67 10.50 -8.07 2.46
CA ASP A 67 10.78 -9.51 2.40
C ASP A 67 9.86 -10.26 1.43
N SER A 68 8.99 -9.52 0.73
CA SER A 68 7.97 -10.00 -0.21
C SER A 68 6.99 -11.02 0.40
N ALA A 69 6.93 -11.11 1.72
CA ALA A 69 6.09 -12.05 2.44
C ALA A 69 4.63 -11.58 2.57
N ARG A 70 4.39 -10.26 2.53
CA ARG A 70 3.05 -9.66 2.62
C ARG A 70 2.80 -8.69 1.47
N LEU A 71 1.61 -8.82 0.88
CA LEU A 71 0.98 -7.80 0.06
C LEU A 71 -0.01 -7.02 0.92
N LEU A 72 0.16 -5.71 1.03
CA LEU A 72 -0.84 -4.81 1.60
C LEU A 72 -1.93 -4.53 0.58
N ILE A 73 -3.17 -4.77 0.99
CA ILE A 73 -4.35 -4.59 0.17
C ILE A 73 -5.24 -3.58 0.86
N GLU A 74 -5.67 -2.59 0.10
CA GLU A 74 -6.73 -1.67 0.47
C GLU A 74 -8.02 -2.10 -0.18
N LEU A 75 -9.10 -2.11 0.59
CA LEU A 75 -10.45 -2.34 0.10
C LEU A 75 -11.24 -1.06 0.36
N ARG A 76 -11.99 -0.60 -0.64
CA ARG A 76 -12.92 0.52 -0.52
C ARG A 76 -14.32 0.05 -0.86
N GLY A 77 -15.27 0.20 0.06
CA GLY A 77 -16.62 -0.33 -0.10
C GLY A 77 -17.70 0.57 0.48
N GLY A 78 -18.80 0.73 -0.24
CA GLY A 78 -19.93 1.53 0.22
C GLY A 78 -21.14 1.45 -0.71
N GLU A 79 -22.31 1.81 -0.16
CA GLU A 79 -23.56 1.87 -0.93
C GLU A 79 -23.53 3.06 -1.92
N ASP A 80 -22.86 4.16 -1.56
CA ASP A 80 -22.55 5.30 -2.43
C ASP A 80 -21.03 5.45 -2.58
N LYS A 81 -20.57 5.81 -3.78
CA LYS A 81 -19.17 6.17 -4.07
C LYS A 81 -18.65 7.32 -3.20
N ARG A 82 -19.54 8.22 -2.75
CA ARG A 82 -19.18 9.37 -1.91
C ARG A 82 -18.88 9.00 -0.46
N ASP A 83 -19.39 7.87 0.01
CA ASP A 83 -19.32 7.41 1.40
C ASP A 83 -18.69 6.01 1.51
N MET A 84 -17.63 5.78 0.73
CA MET A 84 -16.91 4.52 0.79
C MET A 84 -16.09 4.43 2.07
N HIS A 85 -16.15 3.26 2.69
CA HIS A 85 -15.35 2.90 3.83
C HIS A 85 -14.06 2.25 3.32
N GLU A 86 -12.94 2.63 3.90
CA GLU A 86 -11.63 2.08 3.58
C GLU A 86 -11.22 1.08 4.66
N GLY A 87 -10.58 -0.01 4.25
CA GLY A 87 -10.02 -0.98 5.18
C GLY A 87 -8.90 -1.79 4.56
N TYR A 88 -7.91 -2.09 5.39
CA TYR A 88 -6.67 -2.74 5.00
C TYR A 88 -6.60 -4.17 5.52
N ILE A 89 -6.10 -5.06 4.67
CA ILE A 89 -5.71 -6.43 5.02
C ILE A 89 -4.36 -6.77 4.38
N TYR A 90 -3.67 -7.75 4.95
CA TYR A 90 -2.53 -8.37 4.27
C TYR A 90 -2.95 -9.67 3.59
N PHE A 91 -2.32 -9.98 2.46
CA PHE A 91 -2.20 -11.34 1.98
C PHE A 91 -0.75 -11.83 2.18
N ASN A 92 -0.60 -12.88 2.97
CA ASN A 92 0.68 -13.54 3.20
C ASN A 92 0.98 -14.51 2.06
N THR A 93 2.01 -14.24 1.26
CA THR A 93 2.36 -15.06 0.10
C THR A 93 2.94 -16.42 0.49
N ARG A 94 3.61 -16.51 1.65
CA ARG A 94 4.22 -17.76 2.13
C ARG A 94 3.19 -18.73 2.65
N THR A 95 2.22 -18.24 3.42
CA THR A 95 1.16 -19.08 3.99
C THR A 95 -0.10 -19.13 3.13
N LYS A 96 -0.19 -18.29 2.09
CA LYS A 96 -1.38 -18.11 1.24
C LYS A 96 -2.64 -17.78 2.05
N LYS A 97 -2.52 -16.89 3.05
CA LYS A 97 -3.61 -16.53 3.98
C LYS A 97 -3.74 -15.03 4.12
N PHE A 98 -4.98 -14.57 4.33
CA PHE A 98 -5.25 -13.19 4.71
C PHE A 98 -5.04 -13.00 6.21
N GLU A 99 -4.47 -11.86 6.59
CA GLU A 99 -4.14 -11.54 7.98
C GLU A 99 -4.33 -10.05 8.29
N VAL A 100 -4.58 -9.76 9.57
CA VAL A 100 -4.66 -8.40 10.12
C VAL A 100 -3.85 -8.37 11.41
N THR A 101 -2.79 -7.58 11.41
CA THR A 101 -1.91 -7.33 12.55
C THR A 101 -2.48 -6.25 13.48
N ASP A 102 -1.86 -6.04 14.64
CA ASP A 102 -2.27 -4.95 15.55
C ASP A 102 -2.12 -3.56 14.91
N TYR A 103 -1.14 -3.39 14.02
CA TYR A 103 -1.01 -2.19 13.21
C TYR A 103 -2.23 -1.98 12.31
N LEU A 104 -2.61 -2.97 11.49
CA LEU A 104 -3.79 -2.85 10.63
C LEU A 104 -5.08 -2.71 11.44
N ARG A 105 -5.21 -3.38 12.60
CA ARG A 105 -6.36 -3.19 13.49
C ARG A 105 -6.48 -1.75 13.98
N LYS A 106 -5.37 -1.09 14.30
CA LYS A 106 -5.36 0.32 14.71
C LYS A 106 -5.60 1.24 13.52
N LEU A 107 -5.01 0.94 12.37
CA LEU A 107 -5.16 1.70 11.13
C LEU A 107 -6.62 1.72 10.67
N ASN A 108 -7.27 0.57 10.59
CA ASN A 108 -8.67 0.42 10.18
C ASN A 108 -9.69 1.07 11.12
N LYS A 109 -9.27 1.47 12.33
CA LYS A 109 -10.09 2.23 13.28
C LYS A 109 -9.84 3.74 13.23
N THR A 110 -8.80 4.16 12.51
CA THR A 110 -8.39 5.55 12.41
C THR A 110 -9.12 6.21 11.25
N LYS A 111 -9.61 7.44 11.46
CA LYS A 111 -10.32 8.23 10.42
C LYS A 111 -9.41 9.13 9.59
N ALA A 112 -8.10 9.10 9.85
CA ALA A 112 -7.13 9.97 9.21
C ALA A 112 -6.56 9.27 7.98
N ASN A 113 -6.44 10.00 6.87
CA ASN A 113 -5.71 9.57 5.68
C ASN A 113 -4.21 9.52 6.00
N VAL A 114 -3.80 8.43 6.64
CA VAL A 114 -2.39 8.13 6.89
C VAL A 114 -1.90 7.14 5.85
N LEU A 115 -0.70 7.35 5.34
CA LEU A 115 -0.08 6.38 4.45
C LEU A 115 0.17 5.07 5.21
N ALA A 116 0.02 3.96 4.50
CA ALA A 116 0.18 2.63 5.05
C ALA A 116 1.40 1.92 4.44
N CYS A 117 2.07 1.07 5.23
CA CYS A 117 3.17 0.22 4.77
C CYS A 117 2.87 -1.27 5.00
N ALA A 118 3.55 -2.13 4.25
CA ALA A 118 3.44 -3.58 4.42
C ALA A 118 4.41 -4.09 5.49
N GLU A 119 3.87 -4.56 6.62
CA GLU A 119 4.70 -5.14 7.69
C GLU A 119 5.40 -6.42 7.24
N PRO A 120 6.73 -6.54 7.41
CA PRO A 120 7.43 -7.78 7.11
C PRO A 120 7.03 -8.91 8.04
N VAL A 121 7.32 -10.13 7.61
CA VAL A 121 7.27 -11.33 8.46
C VAL A 121 8.65 -11.61 9.05
N ASP A 122 9.70 -11.39 8.27
CA ASP A 122 11.09 -11.60 8.69
C ASP A 122 11.61 -10.44 9.55
N PRO A 123 12.69 -10.67 10.33
CA PRO A 123 13.39 -9.60 11.03
C PRO A 123 13.82 -8.48 10.08
N LEU A 124 13.74 -7.24 10.56
CA LEU A 124 14.19 -6.08 9.79
C LEU A 124 15.70 -6.15 9.52
N PRO A 125 16.16 -5.63 8.36
CA PRO A 125 17.58 -5.39 8.12
C PRO A 125 18.16 -4.45 9.18
N SER A 126 19.48 -4.36 9.23
CA SER A 126 20.17 -3.45 10.14
C SER A 126 19.79 -1.99 9.87
N GLU A 127 19.94 -1.14 10.89
CA GLU A 127 19.67 0.30 10.77
C GLU A 127 20.53 0.94 9.67
N ALA A 128 21.78 0.50 9.51
CA ALA A 128 22.69 1.00 8.49
C ALA A 128 22.23 0.67 7.06
N GLU A 129 21.73 -0.56 6.85
CA GLU A 129 21.16 -0.98 5.58
C GLU A 129 19.88 -0.21 5.26
N LEU A 130 19.00 -0.05 6.24
CA LEU A 130 17.75 0.70 6.07
C LEU A 130 18.00 2.19 5.78
N LYS A 131 18.98 2.82 6.44
CA LYS A 131 19.39 4.21 6.12
C LYS A 131 19.91 4.33 4.70
N THR A 132 20.84 3.45 4.31
CA THR A 132 21.40 3.45 2.95
C THR A 132 20.32 3.25 1.89
N ARG A 133 19.36 2.35 2.16
CA ARG A 133 18.21 2.13 1.29
C ARG A 133 17.32 3.37 1.20
N PHE A 134 17.00 3.99 2.34
CA PHE A 134 16.20 5.21 2.37
C PHE A 134 16.86 6.34 1.60
N ASP A 135 18.16 6.60 1.81
CA ASP A 135 18.91 7.65 1.10
C ASP A 135 18.95 7.42 -0.42
N THR A 136 18.94 6.16 -0.84
CA THR A 136 18.87 5.79 -2.27
C THR A 136 17.48 6.04 -2.83
N LEU A 137 16.43 5.66 -2.09
CA LEU A 137 15.04 5.89 -2.48
C LEU A 137 14.70 7.39 -2.51
N ASP A 138 15.15 8.16 -1.52
CA ASP A 138 14.91 9.61 -1.46
C ASP A 138 15.54 10.33 -2.66
N ARG A 139 16.78 9.99 -3.02
CA ARG A 139 17.42 10.49 -4.25
C ARG A 139 16.62 10.13 -5.50
N ARG A 140 16.14 8.89 -5.60
CA ARG A 140 15.32 8.44 -6.75
C ARG A 140 13.97 9.16 -6.80
N LEU A 141 13.32 9.39 -5.66
CA LEU A 141 12.07 10.15 -5.58
C LEU A 141 12.28 11.59 -6.04
N ASN A 142 13.37 12.24 -5.64
CA ASN A 142 13.68 13.60 -6.07
C ASN A 142 13.95 13.68 -7.58
N THR A 143 14.66 12.71 -8.16
CA THR A 143 14.82 12.61 -9.62
C THR A 143 13.47 12.44 -10.31
N ARG A 144 12.64 11.52 -9.84
CA ARG A 144 11.30 11.27 -10.39
C ARG A 144 10.41 12.51 -10.32
N TYR A 145 10.42 13.22 -9.21
CA TYR A 145 9.68 14.46 -9.04
C TYR A 145 10.13 15.54 -10.03
N ALA A 146 11.44 15.70 -10.25
CA ALA A 146 11.96 16.63 -11.26
C ALA A 146 11.51 16.25 -12.68
N GLU A 147 11.48 14.96 -13.02
CA GLU A 147 10.96 14.48 -14.30
C GLU A 147 9.47 14.78 -14.49
N VAL A 148 8.65 14.57 -13.46
CA VAL A 148 7.22 14.90 -13.48
C VAL A 148 7.04 16.39 -13.72
N LEU A 149 7.71 17.24 -12.95
CA LEU A 149 7.66 18.70 -13.11
C LEU A 149 8.09 19.16 -14.51
N GLY A 150 9.06 18.48 -15.13
CA GLY A 150 9.52 18.81 -16.49
C GLY A 150 8.52 18.46 -17.60
N LYS A 151 7.56 17.57 -17.32
CA LYS A 151 6.54 17.10 -18.27
C LYS A 151 5.15 17.69 -18.00
N THR A 152 4.87 18.12 -16.78
CA THR A 152 3.59 18.71 -16.40
C THR A 152 3.41 20.11 -17.02
N ASP A 153 2.20 20.38 -17.51
CA ASP A 153 1.83 21.71 -18.02
C ASP A 153 2.05 22.81 -16.99
N ARG A 154 2.48 23.98 -17.42
CA ARG A 154 2.83 25.10 -16.53
C ARG A 154 1.70 25.48 -15.55
N GLU A 155 0.45 25.36 -15.99
CA GLU A 155 -0.73 25.66 -15.19
C GLU A 155 -0.96 24.63 -14.06
N ARG A 156 -0.47 23.40 -14.23
CA ARG A 156 -0.65 22.28 -13.29
C ARG A 156 0.56 22.05 -12.36
N VAL A 157 1.70 22.71 -12.62
CA VAL A 157 2.91 22.63 -11.78
C VAL A 157 2.65 23.00 -10.32
N ALA A 158 1.76 23.96 -10.04
CA ALA A 158 1.41 24.35 -8.68
C ALA A 158 0.78 23.18 -7.90
N ASN A 159 -0.14 22.45 -8.56
CA ASN A 159 -0.81 21.28 -8.00
C ASN A 159 0.21 20.18 -7.69
N VAL A 160 1.13 19.90 -8.60
CA VAL A 160 2.19 18.90 -8.38
C VAL A 160 3.05 19.20 -7.17
N ARG A 161 3.41 20.47 -6.98
CA ARG A 161 4.17 20.91 -5.80
C ARG A 161 3.37 20.75 -4.52
N GLU A 162 2.07 21.03 -4.57
CA GLU A 162 1.18 20.89 -3.42
C GLU A 162 0.95 19.43 -3.06
N ALA A 163 0.62 18.59 -4.03
CA ALA A 163 0.48 17.14 -3.88
C ALA A 163 1.73 16.53 -3.23
N GLN A 164 2.93 16.93 -3.68
CA GLN A 164 4.16 16.44 -3.08
C GLN A 164 4.37 16.90 -1.63
N ARG A 165 4.02 18.16 -1.29
CA ARG A 165 4.08 18.65 0.10
C ARG A 165 3.08 17.91 1.00
N ASN A 166 1.87 17.70 0.51
CA ASN A 166 0.83 16.97 1.24
C ASN A 166 1.26 15.51 1.46
N TRP A 167 1.83 14.86 0.43
CA TRP A 167 2.38 13.52 0.56
C TRP A 167 3.48 13.44 1.64
N ILE A 168 4.43 14.38 1.66
CA ILE A 168 5.47 14.44 2.71
C ILE A 168 4.85 14.56 4.11
N LYS A 169 3.83 15.41 4.27
CA LYS A 169 3.11 15.56 5.54
C LYS A 169 2.46 14.25 5.97
N HIS A 170 1.73 13.59 5.07
CA HIS A 170 1.06 12.31 5.35
C HIS A 170 2.06 11.17 5.60
N ARG A 171 3.22 11.18 4.95
CA ARG A 171 4.32 10.27 5.23
C ARG A 171 4.82 10.43 6.66
N ASP A 172 5.09 11.66 7.08
CA ASP A 172 5.66 11.92 8.40
C ASP A 172 4.63 11.64 9.53
N GLU A 173 3.34 11.92 9.28
CA GLU A 173 2.24 11.55 10.18
C GLU A 173 2.03 10.03 10.26
N GLY A 174 2.04 9.36 9.11
CA GLY A 174 1.95 7.89 9.03
C GLY A 174 3.10 7.19 9.73
N ALA A 175 4.33 7.71 9.58
CA ALA A 175 5.50 7.19 10.28
C ALA A 175 5.33 7.29 11.82
N LYS A 176 4.87 8.45 12.32
CA LYS A 176 4.57 8.65 13.75
C LYS A 176 3.49 7.69 14.24
N PHE A 177 2.44 7.50 13.44
CA PHE A 177 1.38 6.57 13.75
C PHE A 177 1.90 5.12 13.83
N TYR A 178 2.66 4.68 12.82
CA TYR A 178 3.20 3.32 12.76
C TYR A 178 4.13 3.02 13.94
N VAL A 179 5.13 3.87 14.20
CA VAL A 179 6.11 3.63 15.29
C VAL A 179 5.50 3.71 16.68
N SER A 180 4.30 4.31 16.83
CA SER A 180 3.59 4.38 18.12
C SER A 180 3.16 3.01 18.66
N LEU A 181 3.14 1.99 17.80
CA LEU A 181 2.75 0.62 18.13
C LEU A 181 3.92 -0.24 18.65
N PHE A 182 5.16 0.21 18.46
CA PHE A 182 6.34 -0.60 18.71
C PHE A 182 7.10 -0.14 19.96
N PRO A 183 7.81 -1.06 20.63
CA PRO A 183 8.71 -0.74 21.74
C PRO A 183 9.77 0.29 21.32
N ALA A 184 10.24 1.10 22.28
CA ALA A 184 11.22 2.16 22.02
C ALA A 184 12.47 1.69 21.28
N ALA A 185 12.96 0.48 21.59
CA ALA A 185 14.14 -0.12 20.97
C ALA A 185 13.98 -0.41 19.46
N GLU A 186 12.75 -0.60 18.97
CA GLU A 186 12.47 -0.90 17.56
C GLU A 186 12.08 0.34 16.75
N LYS A 187 11.79 1.47 17.40
CA LYS A 187 11.14 2.61 16.75
C LYS A 187 11.90 3.14 15.55
N GLU A 188 13.22 3.24 15.62
CA GLU A 188 14.00 3.79 14.50
C GLU A 188 14.04 2.83 13.30
N LEU A 189 14.22 1.53 13.54
CA LEU A 189 14.14 0.51 12.48
C LEU A 189 12.76 0.53 11.81
N ARG A 190 11.68 0.58 12.59
CA ARG A 190 10.30 0.65 12.09
C ARG A 190 10.03 1.95 11.35
N ARG A 191 10.58 3.08 11.82
CA ARG A 191 10.48 4.36 11.13
C ARG A 191 11.14 4.29 9.75
N LEU A 192 12.37 3.78 9.68
CA LEU A 192 13.11 3.66 8.42
C LEU A 192 12.44 2.68 7.46
N GLN A 193 11.91 1.56 7.97
CA GLN A 193 11.11 0.62 7.19
C GLN A 193 9.92 1.34 6.54
N PHE A 194 9.10 2.02 7.35
CA PHE A 194 7.94 2.77 6.86
C PHE A 194 8.33 3.77 5.77
N LEU A 195 9.39 4.55 6.02
CA LEU A 195 9.88 5.55 5.08
C LEU A 195 10.36 4.92 3.77
N CYS A 196 11.03 3.77 3.81
CA CYS A 196 11.42 3.05 2.61
C CYS A 196 10.20 2.60 1.81
N ASP A 197 9.23 1.95 2.45
CA ASP A 197 8.09 1.34 1.79
C ASP A 197 7.20 2.38 1.11
N VAL A 198 6.83 3.45 1.82
CA VAL A 198 5.97 4.50 1.25
C VAL A 198 6.68 5.35 0.20
N THR A 199 8.01 5.55 0.33
CA THR A 199 8.81 6.25 -0.69
C THR A 199 8.89 5.43 -1.96
N ALA A 200 9.08 4.10 -1.85
CA ALA A 200 9.06 3.20 -3.00
C ALA A 200 7.70 3.25 -3.71
N ALA A 201 6.59 3.15 -2.97
CA ALA A 201 5.24 3.27 -3.53
C ALA A 201 5.00 4.60 -4.26
N ARG A 202 5.49 5.73 -3.69
CA ARG A 202 5.36 7.05 -4.33
C ARG A 202 6.17 7.17 -5.62
N ILE A 203 7.33 6.54 -5.70
CA ILE A 203 8.14 6.51 -6.94
C ILE A 203 7.39 5.80 -8.06
N ASP A 204 6.69 4.72 -7.74
CA ASP A 204 5.99 3.87 -8.70
C ASP A 204 4.60 4.43 -9.10
N THR A 205 4.12 5.46 -8.40
CA THR A 205 2.87 6.17 -8.73
C THR A 205 2.94 6.85 -10.10
N GLN A 206 1.90 6.67 -10.93
CA GLN A 206 1.83 7.31 -12.24
C GLN A 206 1.55 8.83 -12.13
N PRO A 207 2.12 9.67 -13.03
CA PRO A 207 2.01 11.14 -12.92
C PRO A 207 0.56 11.67 -12.91
N ASP A 208 -0.31 11.06 -13.69
CA ASP A 208 -1.71 11.44 -13.89
C ASP A 208 -2.64 10.99 -12.75
N GLU A 209 -2.21 10.05 -11.90
CA GLU A 209 -3.07 9.48 -10.84
C GLU A 209 -2.98 10.23 -9.51
N ALA A 210 -1.79 10.58 -9.02
CA ALA A 210 -1.66 11.22 -7.70
C ALA A 210 -0.51 12.23 -7.58
N TRP A 211 0.18 12.54 -8.68
CA TRP A 211 1.08 13.68 -8.71
C TRP A 211 0.36 14.96 -9.10
N GLU A 212 -0.77 14.89 -9.80
CA GLU A 212 -1.48 16.06 -10.33
C GLU A 212 -2.90 16.28 -9.76
N LEU A 213 -3.33 15.42 -8.82
CA LEU A 213 -4.52 15.59 -7.97
C LEU A 213 -4.15 16.34 -6.69
#